data_AF-A0A944BM48-F1
#
_entry.id   AF-A0A944BM48-F1
#
_cell.length_a   1.000
_cell.length_b   1.000
_cell.length_c   1.000
_cell.angle_alpha   90.00
_cell.angle_beta   90.00
_cell.angle_gamma   90.00
#
_symmetry.space_group_name_H-M   'P 1'
#
loop_
_entity.id
_entity.type
_entity.pdbx_description
1 polymer ?
#
loop_
_entity_poly.entity_id
_entity_poly.type
_entity_poly.pdbx_seq_one_letter_code
_entity_poly.pdbx_strand_id
1 'polypeptide(L)'
;QYIYLSQFVDEVAGSAAVPAQKRAFLLQTIAYALEANDGTAAQNLIDKLTIDDTWTATEKAQLAYDKGRCMQLAFESVALEFPIRVLRKRIEEKAKKRQQAEKFYREAIGYRSASISTAAAYALAQMALHFRDAFRELPPPQELANDPDALEEYTTWIEDELVFPAEDAAASLLDVAHQITLQLESYTTYSYRSAQALAELKPDEYPVIRPSVSGD
;
A
#
# COMPACT_ATOMS: atom_id res chain seq x y z
N GLN A 1 -13.95 24.45 0.66
CA GLN A 1 -14.51 23.29 -0.06
C GLN A 1 -14.74 22.08 0.85
N TYR A 2 -13.79 21.67 1.70
CA TYR A 2 -13.95 20.54 2.65
C TYR A 2 -15.15 20.66 3.62
N ILE A 3 -15.45 21.87 4.13
CA ILE A 3 -16.57 22.12 5.07
C ILE A 3 -17.94 21.88 4.43
N TYR A 4 -18.08 22.16 3.12
CA TYR A 4 -19.33 21.90 2.40
C TYR A 4 -19.51 20.41 2.08
N LEU A 5 -18.40 19.66 1.94
CA LEU A 5 -18.42 18.21 1.72
C LEU A 5 -18.82 17.46 2.99
N SER A 6 -18.34 17.87 4.17
CA SER A 6 -18.72 17.24 5.43
C SER A 6 -20.20 17.44 5.80
N GLN A 7 -20.76 18.61 5.51
CA GLN A 7 -22.17 18.91 5.77
C GLN A 7 -23.12 18.07 4.89
N PHE A 8 -22.77 17.83 3.63
CA PHE A 8 -23.53 16.94 2.75
C PHE A 8 -23.45 15.47 3.19
N VAL A 9 -22.32 15.03 3.74
CA VAL A 9 -22.15 13.68 4.27
C VAL A 9 -23.04 13.43 5.50
N ASP A 10 -23.15 14.42 6.39
CA ASP A 10 -23.98 14.31 7.60
C ASP A 10 -25.49 14.31 7.31
N GLU A 11 -25.95 15.01 6.27
CA GLU A 11 -27.34 14.93 5.78
C GLU A 11 -27.68 13.58 5.11
N VAL A 12 -26.66 12.85 4.62
CA VAL A 12 -26.85 11.68 3.75
C VAL A 12 -26.76 10.34 4.49
N ALA A 13 -26.07 10.28 5.63
CA ALA A 13 -25.84 9.06 6.41
C ALA A 13 -27.07 8.52 7.18
N GLY A 14 -28.21 9.23 7.15
CA GLY A 14 -29.42 8.88 7.92
C GLY A 14 -30.41 7.90 7.25
N SER A 15 -30.10 7.34 6.08
CA SER A 15 -31.02 6.46 5.33
C SER A 15 -30.47 5.04 5.19
N ALA A 16 -31.31 4.03 5.49
CA ALA A 16 -30.95 2.61 5.55
C ALA A 16 -30.47 2.00 4.21
N ALA A 17 -30.70 2.69 3.09
CA ALA A 17 -30.09 2.38 1.81
C ALA A 17 -29.55 3.69 1.22
N VAL A 18 -28.24 3.78 0.98
CA VAL A 18 -27.65 4.93 0.30
C VAL A 18 -27.85 4.71 -1.22
N PRO A 19 -28.63 5.54 -1.94
CA PRO A 19 -28.77 5.46 -3.40
C PRO A 19 -27.41 5.36 -4.10
N ALA A 20 -27.33 4.62 -5.22
CA ALA A 20 -26.07 4.38 -5.94
C ALA A 20 -25.26 5.66 -6.24
N GLN A 21 -25.94 6.75 -6.62
CA GLN A 21 -25.31 8.06 -6.84
C GLN A 21 -24.63 8.62 -5.58
N LYS A 22 -25.26 8.47 -4.41
CA LYS A 22 -24.70 8.91 -3.13
C LYS A 22 -23.51 8.04 -2.73
N ARG A 23 -23.53 6.73 -2.99
CA ARG A 23 -22.37 5.85 -2.75
C ARG A 23 -21.18 6.21 -3.62
N ALA A 24 -21.41 6.41 -4.91
CA ALA A 24 -20.38 6.82 -5.85
C ALA A 24 -19.70 8.14 -5.41
N PHE A 25 -20.51 9.12 -4.96
CA PHE A 25 -20.00 10.37 -4.41
C PHE A 25 -19.14 10.17 -3.15
N LEU A 26 -19.58 9.32 -2.22
CA LEU A 26 -18.83 9.01 -1.00
C LEU A 26 -17.51 8.32 -1.31
N LEU A 27 -17.49 7.32 -2.19
CA LEU A 27 -16.26 6.64 -2.64
C LEU A 27 -15.29 7.63 -3.30
N GLN A 28 -15.79 8.53 -4.15
CA GLN A 28 -14.96 9.58 -4.74
C GLN A 28 -14.38 10.53 -3.69
N THR A 29 -15.17 10.89 -2.67
CA THR A 29 -14.71 11.78 -1.59
C THR A 29 -13.65 11.09 -0.71
N ILE A 30 -13.81 9.79 -0.46
CA ILE A 30 -12.80 8.96 0.22
C ILE A 30 -11.50 8.95 -0.58
N ALA A 31 -11.58 8.67 -1.89
CA ALA A 31 -10.41 8.67 -2.76
C ALA A 31 -9.65 10.01 -2.72
N TYR A 32 -10.38 11.14 -2.76
CA TYR A 32 -9.78 12.47 -2.65
C TYR A 32 -9.07 12.71 -1.30
N ALA A 33 -9.67 12.26 -0.19
CA ALA A 33 -9.01 12.34 1.11
C ALA A 33 -7.72 11.49 1.16
N LEU A 34 -7.74 10.31 0.56
CA LEU A 34 -6.58 9.43 0.46
C LEU A 34 -5.47 9.99 -0.43
N GLU A 35 -5.81 10.66 -1.53
CA GLU A 35 -4.86 11.38 -2.39
C GLU A 35 -4.19 12.55 -1.66
N ALA A 36 -4.92 13.19 -0.74
CA ALA A 36 -4.39 14.21 0.16
C ALA A 36 -3.60 13.64 1.36
N ASN A 37 -3.38 12.31 1.41
CA ASN A 37 -2.78 11.58 2.54
C ASN A 37 -3.51 11.75 3.89
N ASP A 38 -4.80 12.10 3.87
CA ASP A 38 -5.64 12.20 5.07
C ASP A 38 -6.40 10.90 5.33
N GLY A 39 -5.66 9.90 5.83
CA GLY A 39 -6.23 8.58 6.18
C GLY A 39 -7.30 8.64 7.28
N THR A 40 -7.25 9.64 8.17
CA THR A 40 -8.23 9.80 9.24
C THR A 40 -9.56 10.30 8.68
N ALA A 41 -9.54 11.33 7.82
CA ALA A 41 -10.76 11.80 7.17
C ALA A 41 -11.37 10.70 6.27
N ALA A 42 -10.54 9.97 5.53
CA ALA A 42 -10.98 8.83 4.74
C ALA A 42 -11.65 7.75 5.61
N GLN A 43 -11.04 7.38 6.74
CA GLN A 43 -11.61 6.39 7.66
C GLN A 43 -12.95 6.86 8.24
N ASN A 44 -13.06 8.12 8.65
CA ASN A 44 -14.32 8.68 9.16
C ASN A 44 -15.45 8.64 8.12
N LEU A 45 -15.13 8.79 6.83
CA LEU A 45 -16.10 8.66 5.74
C LEU A 45 -16.47 7.19 5.50
N ILE A 46 -15.49 6.29 5.56
CA ILE A 46 -15.69 4.83 5.44
C ILE A 46 -16.61 4.31 6.56
N ASP A 47 -16.44 4.79 7.79
CA ASP A 47 -17.23 4.34 8.95
C ASP A 47 -18.71 4.74 8.85
N LYS A 48 -19.04 5.70 7.98
CA LYS A 48 -20.43 6.10 7.68
C LYS A 48 -21.08 5.23 6.59
N LEU A 49 -20.33 4.35 5.94
CA LEU A 49 -20.84 3.48 4.87
C LEU A 49 -21.40 2.17 5.43
N THR A 50 -22.64 1.87 5.07
CA THR A 50 -23.24 0.55 5.27
C THR A 50 -23.21 -0.22 3.96
N ILE A 51 -22.57 -1.40 3.98
CA ILE A 51 -22.56 -2.32 2.83
C ILE A 51 -23.82 -3.17 2.88
N ASP A 52 -24.53 -3.25 1.76
CA ASP A 52 -25.71 -4.09 1.58
C ASP A 52 -25.64 -4.88 0.26
N ASP A 53 -26.67 -5.66 -0.05
CA ASP A 53 -26.72 -6.52 -1.23
C ASP A 53 -26.80 -5.76 -2.56
N THR A 54 -27.06 -4.45 -2.53
CA THR A 54 -27.10 -3.60 -3.74
C THR A 54 -25.73 -3.13 -4.20
N TRP A 55 -24.68 -3.37 -3.41
CA TRP A 55 -23.31 -3.04 -3.76
C TRP A 55 -22.75 -4.03 -4.80
N THR A 56 -22.25 -3.48 -5.89
CA THR A 56 -21.55 -4.24 -6.93
C THR A 56 -20.20 -4.77 -6.41
N ALA A 57 -19.67 -5.80 -7.05
CA ALA A 57 -18.32 -6.31 -6.75
C ALA A 57 -17.25 -5.23 -6.91
N THR A 58 -17.40 -4.31 -7.87
CA THR A 58 -16.43 -3.22 -8.08
C THR A 58 -16.49 -2.18 -6.96
N GLU A 59 -17.69 -1.78 -6.49
CA GLU A 59 -17.82 -0.89 -5.33
C GLU A 59 -17.26 -1.53 -4.05
N LYS A 60 -17.49 -2.83 -3.85
CA LYS A 60 -16.91 -3.58 -2.72
C LYS A 60 -15.40 -3.67 -2.81
N ALA A 61 -14.86 -3.93 -4.01
CA ALA A 61 -13.43 -3.92 -4.27
C ALA A 61 -12.81 -2.55 -3.95
N GLN A 62 -13.45 -1.48 -4.40
CA GLN A 62 -12.97 -0.11 -4.18
C GLN A 62 -12.95 0.22 -2.68
N LEU A 63 -14.03 -0.07 -1.96
CA LEU A 63 -14.09 0.18 -0.52
C LEU A 63 -13.03 -0.63 0.25
N ALA A 64 -12.82 -1.90 -0.12
CA ALA A 64 -11.76 -2.71 0.48
C ALA A 64 -10.37 -2.13 0.18
N TYR A 65 -10.12 -1.69 -1.05
CA TYR A 65 -8.88 -1.02 -1.42
C TYR A 65 -8.67 0.28 -0.61
N ASP A 66 -9.71 1.10 -0.46
CA ASP A 66 -9.65 2.35 0.30
C ASP A 66 -9.39 2.11 1.79
N LYS A 67 -10.00 1.09 2.39
CA LYS A 67 -9.67 0.62 3.75
C LYS A 67 -8.21 0.19 3.86
N GLY A 68 -7.70 -0.52 2.86
CA GLY A 68 -6.29 -0.88 2.73
C GLY A 68 -5.40 0.36 2.72
N ARG A 69 -5.75 1.39 1.93
CA ARG A 69 -5.03 2.66 1.84
C ARG A 69 -5.01 3.43 3.17
N CYS A 70 -6.12 3.47 3.92
CA CYS A 70 -6.15 4.05 5.27
C CYS A 70 -5.12 3.38 6.19
N MET A 71 -5.09 2.04 6.20
CA MET A 71 -4.16 1.28 7.04
C MET A 71 -2.72 1.35 6.54
N GLN A 72 -2.51 1.48 5.23
CA GLN A 72 -1.21 1.75 4.64
C GLN A 72 -0.68 3.10 5.12
N LEU A 73 -1.44 4.19 5.05
CA LEU A 73 -1.01 5.50 5.55
C LEU A 73 -0.66 5.44 7.05
N ALA A 74 -1.48 4.74 7.84
CA ALA A 74 -1.20 4.51 9.27
C ALA A 74 0.04 3.63 9.51
N PHE A 75 0.39 2.73 8.58
CA PHE A 75 1.62 1.94 8.60
C PHE A 75 2.85 2.80 8.25
N GLU A 76 2.74 3.63 7.22
CA GLU A 76 3.80 4.52 6.73
C GLU A 76 4.16 5.56 7.80
N SER A 77 3.17 6.05 8.56
CA SER A 77 3.40 7.03 9.65
C SER A 77 4.17 6.49 10.86
N VAL A 78 4.33 5.17 11.00
CA VAL A 78 5.10 4.59 12.11
C VAL A 78 6.59 4.62 11.77
N ALA A 79 7.31 5.57 12.36
CA ALA A 79 8.77 5.64 12.30
C ALA A 79 9.40 4.58 13.20
N LEU A 80 10.45 3.91 12.70
CA LEU A 80 11.28 3.02 13.50
C LEU A 80 12.41 3.85 14.10
N GLU A 81 12.60 3.78 15.42
CA GLU A 81 13.54 4.64 16.14
C GLU A 81 14.08 3.97 17.40
N PHE A 82 15.33 4.31 17.75
CA PHE A 82 15.96 3.92 19.02
C PHE A 82 15.45 4.81 20.18
N PRO A 83 15.56 4.35 21.45
CA PRO A 83 16.25 3.15 21.94
C PRO A 83 15.49 1.84 21.70
N ILE A 84 16.13 0.68 21.91
CA ILE A 84 15.61 -0.66 21.57
C ILE A 84 14.20 -0.95 22.11
N ARG A 85 13.86 -0.39 23.28
CA ARG A 85 12.52 -0.53 23.88
C ARG A 85 11.44 0.18 23.07
N VAL A 86 11.76 1.34 22.51
CA VAL A 86 10.87 2.09 21.61
C VAL A 86 10.80 1.37 20.27
N LEU A 87 11.96 1.00 19.70
CA LEU A 87 12.05 0.28 18.43
C LEU A 87 11.16 -0.97 18.41
N ARG A 88 11.23 -1.82 19.46
CA ARG A 88 10.40 -3.03 19.57
C ARG A 88 8.90 -2.71 19.48
N LYS A 89 8.43 -1.73 20.25
CA LYS A 89 7.02 -1.32 20.24
C LYS A 89 6.59 -0.77 18.88
N ARG A 90 7.45 0.03 18.23
CA ARG A 90 7.22 0.59 16.90
C ARG A 90 7.15 -0.50 15.83
N ILE A 91 8.01 -1.51 15.90
CA ILE A 91 7.97 -2.68 15.00
C ILE A 91 6.64 -3.42 15.17
N GLU A 92 6.21 -3.70 16.41
CA GLU A 92 4.93 -4.36 16.69
C GLU A 92 3.73 -3.55 16.15
N GLU A 93 3.75 -2.22 16.37
CA GLU A 93 2.73 -1.31 15.85
C GLU A 93 2.70 -1.31 14.32
N LYS A 94 3.85 -1.13 13.68
CA LYS A 94 4.01 -1.11 12.22
C LYS A 94 3.57 -2.44 11.61
N ALA A 95 3.97 -3.57 12.20
CA ALA A 95 3.55 -4.91 11.76
C ALA A 95 2.03 -5.11 11.86
N LYS A 96 1.40 -4.65 12.94
CA LYS A 96 -0.06 -4.71 13.11
C LYS A 96 -0.78 -3.90 12.03
N LYS A 97 -0.32 -2.68 11.74
CA LYS A 97 -0.89 -1.83 10.67
C LYS A 97 -0.69 -2.46 9.29
N ARG A 98 0.48 -3.05 9.03
CA ARG A 98 0.77 -3.81 7.81
C ARG A 98 -0.23 -4.95 7.62
N GLN A 99 -0.44 -5.78 8.63
CA GLN A 99 -1.37 -6.91 8.57
C GLN A 99 -2.81 -6.46 8.31
N GLN A 100 -3.22 -5.34 8.89
CA GLN A 100 -4.56 -4.77 8.66
C GLN A 100 -4.72 -4.28 7.22
N ALA A 101 -3.73 -3.55 6.68
CA ALA A 101 -3.73 -3.13 5.28
C ALA A 101 -3.75 -4.35 4.33
N GLU A 102 -2.91 -5.34 4.62
CA GLU A 102 -2.80 -6.54 3.80
C GLU A 102 -4.13 -7.30 3.71
N LYS A 103 -4.82 -7.46 4.83
CA LYS A 103 -6.14 -8.08 4.86
C LYS A 103 -7.10 -7.40 3.87
N PHE A 104 -7.17 -6.07 3.92
CA PHE A 104 -8.09 -5.31 3.07
C PHE A 104 -7.69 -5.31 1.59
N TYR A 105 -6.39 -5.26 1.29
CA TYR A 105 -5.94 -5.39 -0.11
C TYR A 105 -6.19 -6.77 -0.68
N ARG A 106 -6.00 -7.84 0.11
CA ARG A 106 -6.36 -9.20 -0.32
C ARG A 106 -7.87 -9.35 -0.51
N GLU A 107 -8.67 -8.71 0.34
CA GLU A 107 -10.12 -8.63 0.14
C GLU A 107 -10.48 -7.92 -1.18
N ALA A 108 -9.85 -6.77 -1.47
CA ALA A 108 -10.03 -6.05 -2.73
C ALA A 108 -9.69 -6.90 -3.96
N ILE A 109 -8.57 -7.62 -3.91
CA ILE A 109 -8.14 -8.56 -4.96
C ILE A 109 -9.19 -9.68 -5.14
N GLY A 110 -9.76 -10.18 -4.04
CA GLY A 110 -10.76 -11.25 -4.03
C GLY A 110 -12.05 -10.93 -4.79
N TYR A 111 -12.40 -9.65 -4.93
CA TYR A 111 -13.54 -9.19 -5.75
C TYR A 111 -13.26 -9.15 -7.25
N ARG A 112 -12.00 -9.38 -7.67
CA ARG A 112 -11.58 -9.56 -9.08
C ARG A 112 -11.90 -8.39 -10.01
N SER A 113 -11.94 -7.16 -9.50
CA SER A 113 -11.97 -5.98 -10.35
C SER A 113 -10.56 -5.72 -10.90
N ALA A 114 -10.37 -5.79 -12.21
CA ALA A 114 -9.04 -5.83 -12.82
C ALA A 114 -8.11 -4.68 -12.40
N SER A 115 -8.59 -3.45 -12.51
CA SER A 115 -7.83 -2.25 -12.14
C SER A 115 -7.53 -2.20 -10.64
N ILE A 116 -8.50 -2.57 -9.81
CA ILE A 116 -8.40 -2.50 -8.35
C ILE A 116 -7.51 -3.62 -7.81
N SER A 117 -7.64 -4.85 -8.33
CA SER A 117 -6.78 -5.98 -7.98
C SER A 117 -5.33 -5.68 -8.32
N THR A 118 -5.06 -5.08 -9.48
CA THR A 118 -3.71 -4.65 -9.88
C THR A 118 -3.17 -3.56 -8.96
N ALA A 119 -3.99 -2.55 -8.63
CA ALA A 119 -3.61 -1.48 -7.72
C ALA A 119 -3.32 -1.99 -6.30
N ALA A 120 -4.14 -2.91 -5.81
CA ALA A 120 -3.98 -3.53 -4.49
C ALA A 120 -2.70 -4.38 -4.39
N ALA A 121 -2.39 -5.18 -5.43
CA ALA A 121 -1.15 -5.96 -5.48
C ALA A 121 0.08 -5.04 -5.53
N TYR A 122 0.03 -3.97 -6.33
CA TYR A 122 1.08 -2.95 -6.32
C TYR A 122 1.25 -2.29 -4.95
N ALA A 123 0.15 -1.92 -4.29
CA ALA A 123 0.20 -1.30 -2.95
C ALA A 123 0.84 -2.23 -1.90
N LEU A 124 0.54 -3.54 -1.94
CA LEU A 124 1.18 -4.54 -1.09
C LEU A 124 2.70 -4.57 -1.32
N ALA A 125 3.15 -4.51 -2.57
CA ALA A 125 4.58 -4.48 -2.90
C ALA A 125 5.25 -3.21 -2.36
N GLN A 126 4.61 -2.04 -2.55
CA GLN A 126 5.12 -0.78 -2.01
C GLN A 126 5.24 -0.82 -0.48
N MET A 127 4.32 -1.48 0.22
CA MET A 127 4.41 -1.65 1.67
C MET A 127 5.59 -2.53 2.09
N ALA A 128 5.94 -3.56 1.31
CA ALA A 128 7.13 -4.36 1.55
C ALA A 128 8.41 -3.54 1.35
N LEU A 129 8.49 -2.74 0.27
CA LEU A 129 9.62 -1.84 0.02
C LEU A 129 9.74 -0.74 1.07
N HIS A 130 8.64 -0.18 1.55
CA HIS A 130 8.69 0.78 2.64
C HIS A 130 9.21 0.13 3.94
N PHE A 131 8.90 -1.15 4.19
CA PHE A 131 9.42 -1.85 5.36
C PHE A 131 10.94 -2.05 5.27
N ARG A 132 11.43 -2.41 4.08
CA ARG A 132 12.85 -2.47 3.74
C ARG A 132 13.55 -1.12 4.02
N ASP A 133 13.01 -0.05 3.45
CA ASP A 133 13.61 1.28 3.54
C ASP A 133 13.67 1.74 5.00
N ALA A 134 12.61 1.47 5.78
CA ALA A 134 12.60 1.79 7.20
C ALA A 134 13.69 1.07 8.01
N PHE A 135 14.18 -0.10 7.58
CA PHE A 135 15.32 -0.75 8.23
C PHE A 135 16.66 -0.22 7.75
N ARG A 136 16.81 0.07 6.45
CA ARG A 136 18.03 0.68 5.91
C ARG A 136 18.28 2.09 6.47
N GLU A 137 17.21 2.83 6.75
CA GLU A 137 17.28 4.19 7.30
C GLU A 137 17.48 4.22 8.82
N LEU A 138 17.37 3.08 9.52
CA LEU A 138 17.64 3.05 10.96
C LEU A 138 19.13 3.32 11.21
N PRO A 139 19.48 4.26 12.10
CA PRO A 139 20.87 4.43 12.49
C PRO A 139 21.35 3.17 13.22
N PRO A 140 22.64 2.82 13.10
CA PRO A 140 23.16 1.68 13.85
C PRO A 140 23.04 1.89 15.36
N PRO A 141 22.88 0.82 16.16
CA PRO A 141 22.88 0.91 17.62
C PRO A 141 24.14 1.61 18.13
N GLN A 142 24.00 2.56 19.08
CA GLN A 142 25.14 3.31 19.61
C GLN A 142 26.17 2.42 20.30
N GLU A 143 25.72 1.27 20.83
CA GLU A 143 26.56 0.27 21.47
C GLU A 143 27.60 -0.34 20.52
N LEU A 144 27.33 -0.31 19.21
CA LEU A 144 28.23 -0.83 18.16
C LEU A 144 29.14 0.25 17.57
N ALA A 145 28.98 1.52 17.95
CA ALA A 145 29.68 2.64 17.29
C ALA A 145 31.22 2.58 17.40
N ASN A 146 31.75 1.87 18.40
CA ASN A 146 33.19 1.70 18.62
C ASN A 146 33.70 0.30 18.23
N ASP A 147 32.87 -0.54 17.60
CA ASP A 147 33.20 -1.90 17.19
C ASP A 147 32.87 -2.08 15.69
N PRO A 148 33.83 -1.78 14.79
CA PRO A 148 33.61 -1.84 13.35
C PRO A 148 33.21 -3.23 12.84
N ASP A 149 33.79 -4.29 13.40
CA ASP A 149 33.52 -5.67 12.98
C ASP A 149 32.07 -6.04 13.37
N ALA A 150 31.64 -5.70 14.59
CA ALA A 150 30.26 -5.92 15.02
C ALA A 150 29.24 -5.06 14.24
N LEU A 151 29.63 -3.86 13.80
CA LEU A 151 28.81 -3.01 12.95
C LEU A 151 28.62 -3.61 11.55
N GLU A 152 29.68 -4.19 10.97
CA GLU A 152 29.62 -4.88 9.68
C GLU A 152 28.73 -6.13 9.76
N GLU A 153 28.88 -6.93 10.81
CA GLU A 153 28.03 -8.10 11.05
C GLU A 153 26.56 -7.71 11.22
N TYR A 154 26.28 -6.67 12.00
CA TYR A 154 24.93 -6.13 12.17
C TYR A 154 24.32 -5.66 10.84
N THR A 155 25.08 -4.92 10.04
CA THR A 155 24.61 -4.39 8.75
C THR A 155 24.31 -5.52 7.78
N THR A 156 25.18 -6.52 7.71
CA THR A 156 24.99 -7.72 6.89
C THR A 156 23.73 -8.48 7.32
N TRP A 157 23.52 -8.65 8.62
CA TRP A 157 22.32 -9.28 9.16
C TRP A 157 21.04 -8.51 8.80
N ILE A 158 21.05 -7.18 8.85
CA ILE A 158 19.90 -6.35 8.42
C ILE A 158 19.59 -6.60 6.94
N GLU A 159 20.62 -6.59 6.09
CA GLU A 159 20.43 -6.81 4.64
C GLU A 159 19.87 -8.21 4.36
N ASP A 160 20.48 -9.25 4.92
CA ASP A 160 20.11 -10.65 4.64
C ASP A 160 18.75 -11.05 5.22
N GLU A 161 18.43 -10.63 6.44
CA GLU A 161 17.25 -11.13 7.17
C GLU A 161 16.02 -10.24 7.02
N LEU A 162 16.19 -8.96 6.70
CA LEU A 162 15.08 -8.00 6.66
C LEU A 162 14.90 -7.36 5.30
N VAL A 163 16.00 -6.98 4.64
CA VAL A 163 15.93 -6.24 3.37
C VAL A 163 15.67 -7.17 2.20
N PHE A 164 16.54 -8.15 1.93
CA PHE A 164 16.36 -9.05 0.79
C PHE A 164 15.02 -9.80 0.83
N PRO A 165 14.54 -10.32 1.99
CA PRO A 165 13.22 -10.95 2.05
C PRO A 165 12.08 -9.98 1.75
N ALA A 166 12.23 -8.69 2.09
CA ALA A 166 11.23 -7.68 1.76
C ALA A 166 11.26 -7.34 0.26
N GLU A 167 12.43 -7.29 -0.38
CA GLU A 167 12.57 -7.11 -1.83
C GLU A 167 11.99 -8.31 -2.61
N ASP A 168 12.24 -9.53 -2.16
CA ASP A 168 11.66 -10.74 -2.76
C ASP A 168 10.14 -10.80 -2.61
N ALA A 169 9.62 -10.42 -1.44
CA ALA A 169 8.19 -10.30 -1.22
C ALA A 169 7.56 -9.24 -2.12
N ALA A 170 8.22 -8.08 -2.29
CA ALA A 170 7.77 -7.04 -3.20
C ALA A 170 7.76 -7.55 -4.65
N ALA A 171 8.86 -8.14 -5.12
CA ALA A 171 8.97 -8.67 -6.48
C ALA A 171 7.87 -9.71 -6.77
N SER A 172 7.60 -10.62 -5.82
CA SER A 172 6.52 -11.61 -5.95
C SER A 172 5.14 -10.96 -6.09
N LEU A 173 4.86 -9.90 -5.34
CA LEU A 173 3.59 -9.17 -5.39
C LEU A 173 3.44 -8.34 -6.68
N LEU A 174 4.54 -7.79 -7.18
CA LEU A 174 4.55 -7.09 -8.46
C LEU A 174 4.35 -8.04 -9.63
N ASP A 175 4.92 -9.26 -9.57
CA ASP A 175 4.65 -10.31 -10.55
C ASP A 175 3.17 -10.71 -10.54
N VAL A 176 2.56 -10.84 -9.35
CA VAL A 176 1.09 -11.04 -9.25
C VAL A 176 0.33 -9.89 -9.93
N ALA A 177 0.72 -8.63 -9.73
CA ALA A 177 0.09 -7.49 -10.39
C ALA A 177 0.26 -7.56 -11.93
N HIS A 178 1.42 -7.99 -12.40
CA HIS A 178 1.71 -8.20 -13.82
C HIS A 178 0.84 -9.30 -14.41
N GLN A 179 0.74 -10.45 -13.75
CA GLN A 179 -0.11 -11.57 -14.16
C GLN A 179 -1.60 -11.17 -14.22
N ILE A 180 -2.10 -10.42 -13.22
CA ILE A 180 -3.48 -9.90 -13.22
C ILE A 180 -3.71 -8.99 -14.43
N THR A 181 -2.74 -8.12 -14.75
CA THR A 181 -2.81 -7.23 -15.91
C THR A 181 -2.93 -8.02 -17.22
N LEU A 182 -2.10 -9.05 -17.39
CA LEU A 182 -2.11 -9.90 -18.58
C LEU A 182 -3.42 -10.69 -18.70
N GLN A 183 -3.90 -11.27 -17.60
CA GLN A 183 -5.13 -12.10 -17.59
C GLN A 183 -6.39 -11.29 -17.86
N LEU A 184 -6.43 -10.03 -17.42
CA LEU A 184 -7.62 -9.18 -17.49
C LEU A 184 -7.50 -8.09 -18.56
N GLU A 185 -6.41 -8.12 -19.35
CA GLU A 185 -6.10 -7.16 -20.43
C GLU A 185 -6.20 -5.69 -19.99
N SER A 186 -5.90 -5.42 -18.72
CA SER A 186 -6.16 -4.13 -18.06
C SER A 186 -4.87 -3.35 -17.83
N TYR A 187 -4.36 -2.72 -18.89
CA TYR A 187 -3.20 -1.84 -18.82
C TYR A 187 -3.53 -0.51 -18.13
N THR A 188 -3.15 -0.39 -16.86
CA THR A 188 -3.34 0.81 -16.04
C THR A 188 -2.01 1.42 -15.62
N THR A 189 -2.03 2.62 -15.05
CA THR A 189 -0.84 3.25 -14.43
C THR A 189 -0.17 2.32 -13.42
N TYR A 190 -0.92 1.53 -12.66
CA TYR A 190 -0.36 0.57 -11.70
C TYR A 190 0.33 -0.60 -12.38
N SER A 191 -0.22 -1.11 -13.49
CA SER A 191 0.47 -2.16 -14.26
C SER A 191 1.83 -1.69 -14.79
N TYR A 192 1.90 -0.46 -15.31
CA TYR A 192 3.14 0.16 -15.76
C TYR A 192 4.14 0.34 -14.61
N ARG A 193 3.67 0.89 -13.48
CA ARG A 193 4.51 1.08 -12.28
C ARG A 193 5.01 -0.25 -11.71
N SER A 194 4.20 -1.30 -11.76
CA SER A 194 4.62 -2.62 -11.32
C SER A 194 5.73 -3.19 -12.19
N ALA A 195 5.59 -3.08 -13.52
CA ALA A 195 6.63 -3.53 -14.45
C ALA A 195 7.94 -2.75 -14.27
N GLN A 196 7.85 -1.43 -14.06
CA GLN A 196 9.03 -0.61 -13.77
C GLN A 196 9.71 -1.04 -12.46
N ALA A 197 8.95 -1.19 -11.38
CA ALA A 197 9.49 -1.60 -10.09
C ALA A 197 10.11 -3.02 -10.13
N LEU A 198 9.52 -3.95 -10.90
CA LEU A 198 10.10 -5.27 -11.14
C LEU A 198 11.46 -5.18 -11.84
N ALA A 199 11.55 -4.37 -12.89
CA ALA A 199 12.79 -4.20 -13.63
C ALA A 199 13.90 -3.52 -12.79
N GLU A 200 13.52 -2.69 -11.81
CA GLU A 200 14.47 -2.11 -10.85
C GLU A 200 14.94 -3.14 -9.81
N LEU A 201 14.04 -3.97 -9.29
CA LEU A 201 14.38 -4.99 -8.28
C LEU A 201 15.12 -6.20 -8.88
N LYS A 202 14.76 -6.59 -10.10
CA LYS A 202 15.26 -7.80 -10.76
C LYS A 202 15.61 -7.52 -12.23
N PRO A 203 16.63 -6.70 -12.49
CA PRO A 203 16.98 -6.25 -13.84
C PRO A 203 17.37 -7.41 -14.78
N ASP A 204 17.96 -8.47 -14.23
CA ASP A 204 18.38 -9.66 -15.01
C ASP A 204 17.17 -10.50 -15.46
N GLU A 205 16.11 -10.57 -14.64
CA GLU A 205 14.88 -11.30 -14.97
C GLU A 205 13.91 -10.45 -15.82
N TYR A 206 13.91 -9.13 -15.61
CA TYR A 206 13.00 -8.18 -16.26
C TYR A 206 13.78 -7.02 -16.92
N PRO A 207 14.47 -7.28 -18.05
CA PRO A 207 15.24 -6.24 -18.72
C PRO A 207 14.32 -5.13 -19.24
N VAL A 208 14.60 -3.88 -18.86
CA VAL A 208 13.95 -2.72 -19.46
C VAL A 208 14.36 -2.66 -20.93
N ILE A 209 13.45 -2.98 -21.86
CA ILE A 209 13.63 -2.68 -23.28
C ILE A 209 13.54 -1.16 -23.41
N ARG A 210 14.65 -0.46 -23.18
CA ARG A 210 14.77 0.93 -23.60
C ARG A 210 14.69 0.89 -25.13
N PRO A 211 13.81 1.67 -25.79
CA PRO A 211 13.90 1.80 -27.23
C PRO A 211 15.32 2.25 -27.53
N SER A 212 16.06 1.44 -28.29
CA SER A 212 17.38 1.82 -28.76
C SER A 212 17.19 3.15 -29.46
N VAL A 213 17.74 4.22 -28.90
CA VAL A 213 17.93 5.43 -29.68
C VAL A 213 18.99 5.04 -30.69
N SER A 214 18.56 4.55 -31.85
CA SER A 214 19.39 4.40 -33.01
C SER A 214 19.84 5.81 -33.36
N GLY A 215 21.01 6.19 -32.84
CA GLY A 215 21.74 7.34 -33.32
C GLY A 215 22.22 7.02 -34.72
N ASP A 216 21.44 7.44 -35.72
CA ASP A 216 21.91 7.77 -37.05
C ASP A 216 21.96 9.30 -37.18
#